data_AF-C9L4K0-F1
#
_entry.id   AF-C9L4K0-F1
#
_cell.length_a   1.000
_cell.length_b   1.000
_cell.length_c   1.000
_cell.angle_alpha   90.00
_cell.angle_beta   90.00
_cell.angle_gamma   90.00
#
_symmetry.space_group_name_H-M   'P 1'
#
loop_
_entity.id
_entity.type
_entity.pdbx_description
1 polymer ?
#
loop_
_entity_poly.entity_id
_entity_poly.type
_entity_poly.pdbx_seq_one_letter_code
_entity_poly.pdbx_strand_id
1 'polypeptide(L)' 'MFIIPAVVKLLSEIPPVDIVITMGCNVNCPIIPCQYREDWGLNDPTGKDDVEFSKTIHAIHARILELAEKIKKS' A
#
# COMPACT_ATOMS: atom_id res chain seq x y z
N MET A 1 -2.01 5.04 21.46
CA MET A 1 -2.55 5.83 20.35
C MET A 1 -1.39 6.21 19.44
N PHE A 2 -0.89 5.28 18.62
CA PHE A 2 0.17 5.59 17.65
C PHE A 2 -0.49 6.23 16.44
N ILE A 3 -0.67 7.54 16.48
CA ILE A 3 -0.83 8.30 15.25
C ILE A 3 0.55 8.23 14.60
N ILE A 4 0.75 7.30 13.66
CA ILE A 4 1.89 7.40 12.74
C ILE A 4 1.65 8.73 12.04
N PRO A 5 2.48 9.76 12.23
CA PRO A 5 2.29 11.00 11.50
C PRO A 5 2.38 10.61 10.02
N ALA A 6 1.37 10.99 9.24
CA ALA A 6 1.30 10.73 7.80
C ALA A 6 2.32 11.61 7.06
N VAL A 7 3.58 11.46 7.43
CA VAL A 7 4.72 12.06 6.77
C VAL A 7 5.21 11.03 5.77
N VAL A 8 5.34 11.47 4.53
CA VAL A 8 6.04 10.72 3.50
C VAL A 8 7.43 10.34 4.03
N LYS A 9 7.83 9.09 3.84
CA LYS A 9 9.17 8.60 4.18
C LYS A 9 9.87 8.16 2.90
N LEU A 10 11.19 8.29 2.87
CA LEU A 10 11.98 7.71 1.79
C LEU A 10 12.01 6.19 1.92
N LEU A 11 12.16 5.49 0.79
CA LEU A 11 12.28 4.02 0.80
C LEU A 11 13.46 3.54 1.65
N SER A 12 14.54 4.31 1.71
CA SER A 12 15.73 4.04 2.54
C SER A 12 15.49 4.19 4.04
N GLU A 13 14.41 4.86 4.45
CA GLU A 13 14.04 5.08 5.86
C GLU A 13 13.03 4.04 6.36
N ILE A 14 12.58 3.13 5.49
CA ILE A 14 11.67 2.06 5.87
C ILE A 14 12.47 1.01 6.67
N PRO A 15 12.07 0.71 7.92
CA PRO A 15 12.71 -0.35 8.69
C PRO A 15 12.46 -1.73 8.05
N PRO A 16 13.10 -2.81 8.52
CA PRO A 16 12.76 -4.16 8.07
C PRO A 16 11.26 -4.44 8.22
N VAL A 17 10.66 -4.93 7.14
CA VAL A 17 9.22 -5.24 7.07
C VAL A 17 9.00 -6.65 6.56
N ASP A 18 8.00 -7.33 7.11
CA ASP A 18 7.65 -8.68 6.69
C ASP A 18 6.82 -8.70 5.42
N ILE A 19 5.94 -7.69 5.27
CA ILE A 19 4.95 -7.60 4.20
C ILE A 19 5.13 -6.26 3.47
N VAL A 20 5.31 -6.33 2.15
CA VAL A 20 5.35 -5.16 1.26
C VAL A 20 4.17 -5.23 0.29
N ILE A 21 3.27 -4.24 0.40
CA ILE A 21 2.16 -4.07 -0.54
C ILE A 21 2.45 -2.85 -1.41
N THR A 22 2.40 -3.03 -2.72
CA THR A 22 2.52 -1.96 -3.70
C THR A 22 1.15 -1.65 -4.31
N MET A 23 0.87 -0.39 -4.62
CA MET A 23 -0.45 0.05 -5.09
C MET A 23 -0.48 0.28 -6.60
N GLY A 24 0.36 -0.42 -7.36
CA GLY A 24 0.64 -0.11 -8.77
C GLY A 24 1.83 0.83 -8.92
N CYS A 25 2.63 0.62 -9.96
CA CYS A 25 3.83 1.41 -10.21
C CYS A 25 3.95 1.82 -11.67
N ASN A 26 4.14 3.12 -11.91
CA ASN A 26 4.57 3.63 -13.22
C ASN A 26 6.10 3.67 -13.36
N VAL A 27 6.84 3.26 -12.32
CA VAL A 27 8.31 3.30 -12.25
C VAL A 27 8.88 2.01 -11.65
N ASN A 28 10.15 1.72 -11.88
CA ASN A 28 10.78 0.53 -11.32
C ASN A 28 11.17 0.80 -9.85
N CYS A 29 10.46 0.21 -8.88
CA CYS A 29 10.79 0.37 -7.46
C CYS A 29 11.98 -0.52 -7.08
N PRO A 30 12.90 -0.05 -6.22
CA PRO A 30 13.98 -0.88 -5.69
C PRO A 30 13.42 -2.03 -4.85
N ILE A 31 14.14 -3.17 -4.84
CA ILE A 31 13.75 -4.35 -4.07
C ILE A 31 13.95 -4.05 -2.59
N ILE A 32 12.84 -3.96 -1.87
CA ILE A 32 12.80 -3.91 -0.41
C ILE A 32 12.76 -5.36 0.09
N PRO A 33 13.71 -5.80 0.95
CA PRO A 33 13.67 -7.11 1.57
C PRO A 33 12.39 -7.32 2.38
N CYS A 34 11.66 -8.39 2.08
CA CYS A 34 10.42 -8.75 2.75
C CYS A 34 10.12 -10.24 2.57
N GLN A 35 9.30 -10.80 3.45
CA GLN A 35 8.88 -12.21 3.37
C GLN A 35 7.74 -12.39 2.38
N TYR A 36 6.84 -11.40 2.30
CA TYR A 36 5.70 -11.41 1.40
C TYR A 36 5.60 -10.10 0.63
N ARG A 37 5.30 -10.21 -0.67
CA ARG A 37 5.12 -9.07 -1.57
C ARG A 37 3.89 -9.27 -2.44
N GLU A 38 3.06 -8.24 -2.51
CA GLU A 38 1.87 -8.19 -3.37
C GLU A 38 1.81 -6.84 -4.10
N ASP A 39 1.38 -6.85 -5.35
CA ASP A 39 1.04 -5.63 -6.09
C ASP A 39 -0.47 -5.58 -6.32
N TRP A 40 -1.07 -4.47 -5.90
CA TRP A 40 -2.48 -4.22 -6.05
C TRP A 40 -2.85 -3.56 -7.37
N GLY A 41 -1.88 -2.99 -8.11
CA GLY A 41 -2.11 -2.44 -9.44
C GLY A 41 -3.21 -1.38 -9.48
N LEU A 42 -3.28 -0.51 -8.46
CA LEU A 42 -4.27 0.57 -8.44
C LEU A 42 -3.81 1.69 -9.37
N ASN A 43 -4.79 2.37 -9.99
CA ASN A 43 -4.50 3.55 -10.78
C ASN A 43 -4.22 4.75 -9.87
N ASP A 44 -3.19 5.52 -10.17
CA ASP A 44 -2.88 6.75 -9.46
C ASP A 44 -4.03 7.77 -9.63
N PRO A 45 -4.70 8.20 -8.54
CA PRO A 45 -5.77 9.19 -8.61
C PRO A 45 -5.25 10.63 -8.71
N THR A 46 -3.93 10.86 -8.69
CA THR A 46 -3.34 12.20 -8.76
C THR A 46 -3.87 13.00 -9.96
N GLY A 47 -4.36 14.21 -9.68
CA GLY A 47 -4.91 15.11 -10.70
C GLY A 47 -6.31 14.75 -11.19
N LYS A 48 -6.96 13.71 -10.63
CA LYS A 48 -8.35 13.36 -10.91
C LYS A 48 -9.33 14.01 -9.93
N ASP A 49 -10.62 13.79 -10.17
CA ASP A 49 -11.70 14.27 -9.32
C ASP A 49 -11.90 13.43 -8.04
N ASP A 50 -12.70 13.95 -7.12
CA ASP A 50 -13.02 13.30 -5.83
C ASP A 50 -13.69 11.92 -6.00
N VAL A 51 -14.38 11.69 -7.11
CA VAL A 51 -15.03 10.40 -7.39
C VAL A 51 -13.98 9.32 -7.61
N GLU A 52 -12.93 9.63 -8.37
CA GLU A 52 -11.80 8.72 -8.60
C GLU A 52 -11.00 8.47 -7.32
N PHE A 53 -10.77 9.49 -6.50
CA PHE A 53 -10.16 9.30 -5.17
C PHE A 53 -11.02 8.38 -4.28
N SER A 54 -12.33 8.60 -4.24
CA SER A 54 -13.27 7.78 -3.46
C SER A 54 -13.25 6.30 -3.88
N LYS A 55 -13.21 6.03 -5.20
CA LYS A 55 -13.05 4.66 -5.72
C LYS A 55 -11.75 4.01 -5.24
N THR A 56 -10.63 4.72 -5.32
CA THR A 56 -9.33 4.21 -4.86
C THR A 56 -9.33 3.92 -3.36
N ILE A 57 -9.91 4.81 -2.55
CA ILE A 57 -10.05 4.61 -1.10
C ILE A 57 -10.85 3.33 -0.80
N HIS A 58 -12.00 3.13 -1.44
CA HIS A 58 -12.82 1.93 -1.24
C HIS A 58 -12.11 0.66 -1.69
N ALA A 59 -11.36 0.71 -2.80
CA ALA A 59 -10.56 -0.41 -3.28
C ALA A 59 -9.45 -0.79 -2.29
N ILE A 60 -8.72 0.20 -1.75
CA ILE A 60 -7.70 -0.01 -0.71
C ILE A 60 -8.33 -0.63 0.53
N HIS A 61 -9.49 -0.10 0.98
CA HIS A 61 -10.17 -0.58 2.17
C HIS A 61 -10.57 -2.06 2.05
N ALA A 62 -11.20 -2.45 0.93
CA ALA A 62 -11.58 -3.85 0.70
C ALA A 62 -10.36 -4.79 0.72
N ARG A 63 -9.26 -4.41 0.07
CA ARG A 63 -8.04 -5.22 0.01
C ARG A 63 -7.32 -5.32 1.35
N ILE A 64 -7.34 -4.26 2.16
CA ILE A 64 -6.82 -4.31 3.54
C ILE A 64 -7.60 -5.34 4.37
N LEU A 65 -8.93 -5.36 4.26
CA LEU A 65 -9.77 -6.33 4.98
C LEU A 65 -9.45 -7.77 4.54
N GLU A 66 -9.33 -8.01 3.24
CA GLU A 66 -8.94 -9.32 2.71
C GLU A 66 -7.54 -9.74 3.17
N LEU A 67 -6.57 -8.83 3.12
CA LEU A 67 -5.20 -9.06 3.57
C LEU A 67 -5.16 -9.40 5.06
N ALA A 68 -5.91 -8.66 5.89
CA ALA A 68 -5.99 -8.93 7.32
C ALA A 68 -6.53 -10.34 7.61
N GLU A 69 -7.53 -10.79 6.87
CA GLU A 69 -8.07 -12.15 6.99
C GLU A 69 -7.10 -13.22 6.49
N LYS A 70 -6.32 -12.94 5.44
CA LYS A 70 -5.24 -13.84 4.97
C LYS A 70 -4.14 -13.99 6.02
N ILE A 71 -3.70 -12.89 6.63
CA ILE A 71 -2.65 -12.87 7.65
C ILE A 71 -3.10 -13.65 8.90
N LYS A 72 -4.35 -13.50 9.35
CA LYS A 72 -4.87 -14.25 10.51
C LYS A 72 -4.93 -15.76 10.30
N LYS A 73 -5.01 -16.22 9.05
CA LYS A 73 -5.13 -17.65 8.68
C LYS A 73 -3.79 -18.31 8.39
N SER A 74 -2.70 -17.54 8.27
CA SER A 74 -1.34 -18.05 8.12
C SER A 74 -0.69 -18.26 9.49
#